data_AF-A0A3M2J6F1-F1
#
_entry.id   AF-A0A3M2J6F1-F1
#
_cell.length_a   1.000
_cell.length_b   1.000
_cell.length_c   1.000
_cell.angle_alpha   90.00
_cell.angle_beta   90.00
_cell.angle_gamma   90.00
#
_symmetry.space_group_name_H-M   'P 1'
#
loop_
_entity.id
_entity.type
_entity.pdbx_description
1 polymer ?
#
loop_
_entity_poly.entity_id
_entity_poly.type
_entity_poly.pdbx_seq_one_letter_code
_entity_poly.pdbx_strand_id
1 'polypeptide(L)'
;MPAAPSAQPTRPRRRSLAGAGALVVATALVAACTGGGETEPTPTPTPVVLRSSVALPDAPTTVVPDGPAAEVALAVSGALFAQAPVAVLVADADPALVAPAATVAVALGGPVLVAGADGLADELDRLGTTDLVVLGDAADADLPDDVRTSPLDAAVVDADALADLGVVTGEAEEVAPDGLVAAVAALARPEPALLTAASDPEPTASASARATEEPGASAASGEPAGTDVSAEPSVLGASTTTVEPPQDAEAAALLVDSASDALDPAGTAVVAATARAAGVPVVDVPGGDPRATSATVERLDGVATVVAVGSTFGDPARLGPRVATAATGVQLPGGGQLVFTDHSGAPGVDRKRYVALYGTPGTPALGVLGEQDVPATIARAQQTAAQYDALTDDTVVPALEIIATVASAAPEPDSSYSRPRAIEDLRPLVEAAAEAGQYVVIDLQPGRTDFVTQAQQYADLLAYPHVGLALDPEWRLAPDQVHLRQIGSVGIDEVNATAAWLAEFTRDRHLPQKMFLLHQFSLRMITDRERLDTSHDELAVIIHADGQGSQPAKAGTWTTLHQGAPDVHWGWKNFYDEDTPMLDPAQTYQVQPVPDLVTYQ
;
A
#
# COMPACT_ATOMS: atom_id res chain seq x y z
N MET A 1 -29.94 1.99 -48.33
CA MET A 1 -30.88 0.93 -48.78
C MET A 1 -30.09 -0.32 -49.10
N PRO A 2 -30.55 -1.55 -48.79
CA PRO A 2 -31.18 -2.10 -47.58
C PRO A 2 -30.23 -3.13 -46.88
N ALA A 3 -30.16 -3.33 -45.56
CA ALA A 3 -31.10 -3.89 -44.58
C ALA A 3 -31.48 -5.38 -44.77
N ALA A 4 -31.24 -6.15 -43.68
CA ALA A 4 -31.78 -7.46 -43.24
C ALA A 4 -30.84 -8.69 -43.33
N PRO A 5 -31.00 -9.75 -42.49
CA PRO A 5 -31.76 -9.86 -41.23
C PRO A 5 -31.02 -10.58 -40.06
N SER A 6 -31.66 -10.46 -38.88
CA SER A 6 -31.44 -11.15 -37.61
C SER A 6 -31.54 -12.68 -37.66
N ALA A 7 -30.79 -13.37 -36.79
CA ALA A 7 -31.10 -14.71 -36.30
C ALA A 7 -30.48 -14.97 -34.91
N GLN A 8 -31.30 -14.96 -33.86
CA GLN A 8 -31.14 -15.86 -32.70
C GLN A 8 -31.84 -17.18 -33.05
N PRO A 9 -31.46 -18.35 -32.48
CA PRO A 9 -32.10 -18.76 -31.22
C PRO A 9 -31.34 -19.77 -30.32
N THR A 10 -31.93 -19.95 -29.14
CA THR A 10 -31.99 -21.15 -28.27
C THR A 10 -30.95 -21.40 -27.17
N ARG A 11 -31.42 -21.16 -25.94
CA ARG A 11 -30.96 -21.74 -24.67
C ARG A 11 -31.17 -23.26 -24.63
N PRO A 12 -30.28 -24.05 -24.00
CA PRO A 12 -30.66 -25.35 -23.46
C PRO A 12 -31.06 -25.24 -21.98
N ARG A 13 -32.05 -26.07 -21.65
CA ARG A 13 -32.79 -26.16 -20.40
C ARG A 13 -31.94 -26.71 -19.24
N ARG A 14 -32.18 -26.15 -18.05
CA ARG A 14 -31.89 -26.76 -16.74
C ARG A 14 -32.47 -28.18 -16.69
N ARG A 15 -31.64 -29.16 -16.32
CA ARG A 15 -32.08 -30.45 -15.79
C ARG A 15 -31.59 -30.55 -14.34
N SER A 16 -32.56 -30.48 -13.45
CA SER A 16 -32.52 -30.92 -12.06
C SER A 16 -32.12 -32.39 -11.99
N LEU A 17 -31.06 -32.70 -11.24
CA LEU A 17 -30.78 -34.03 -10.71
C LEU A 17 -30.62 -33.89 -9.21
N ALA A 18 -31.67 -34.31 -8.50
CA ALA A 18 -31.63 -34.64 -7.09
C ALA A 18 -30.73 -35.86 -6.93
N GLY A 19 -29.66 -35.72 -6.14
CA GLY A 19 -28.80 -36.81 -5.71
C GLY A 19 -28.78 -36.83 -4.19
N ALA A 20 -29.65 -37.64 -3.61
CA ALA A 20 -29.59 -38.03 -2.20
C ALA A 20 -28.50 -39.10 -2.03
N GLY A 21 -27.61 -38.92 -1.06
CA GLY A 21 -26.65 -39.91 -0.58
C GLY A 21 -26.18 -39.46 0.80
N ALA A 22 -26.91 -39.80 1.85
CA ALA A 22 -26.77 -41.02 2.65
C ALA A 22 -25.64 -40.89 3.69
N LEU A 23 -26.06 -40.34 4.83
CA LEU A 23 -25.48 -40.39 6.17
C LEU A 23 -25.07 -41.83 6.53
N VAL A 24 -23.78 -42.07 6.80
CA VAL A 24 -23.31 -43.33 7.41
C VAL A 24 -23.24 -43.12 8.92
N VAL A 25 -24.26 -43.63 9.61
CA VAL A 25 -24.28 -43.84 11.06
C VAL A 25 -23.63 -45.19 11.34
N ALA A 26 -22.48 -45.21 11.99
CA ALA A 26 -21.86 -46.43 12.49
C ALA A 26 -22.34 -46.69 13.93
N THR A 27 -23.43 -47.45 14.06
CA THR A 27 -23.89 -48.01 15.34
C THR A 27 -23.05 -49.22 15.75
N ALA A 28 -22.52 -49.16 16.96
CA ALA A 28 -21.82 -50.24 17.65
C ALA A 28 -22.73 -51.46 17.91
N LEU A 29 -22.21 -52.66 17.67
CA LEU A 29 -22.80 -53.93 18.11
C LEU A 29 -21.83 -54.60 19.09
N VAL A 30 -22.27 -54.70 20.33
CA VAL A 30 -21.65 -55.47 21.41
C VAL A 30 -21.91 -56.96 21.15
N ALA A 31 -20.85 -57.75 21.07
CA ALA A 31 -20.91 -59.19 21.20
C ALA A 31 -19.87 -59.64 22.23
N ALA A 32 -20.35 -60.00 23.42
CA ALA A 32 -19.58 -60.72 24.42
C ALA A 32 -19.53 -62.21 24.06
N CYS A 33 -18.34 -62.84 24.14
CA CYS A 33 -18.12 -64.07 24.91
C CYS A 33 -16.67 -64.58 24.82
N THR A 34 -16.07 -64.72 26.02
CA THR A 34 -15.19 -65.80 26.51
C THR A 34 -13.77 -66.00 25.93
N GLY A 35 -12.79 -65.58 26.73
CA GLY A 35 -11.86 -66.51 27.40
C GLY A 35 -10.65 -67.01 26.61
N GLY A 36 -9.56 -66.24 26.64
CA GLY A 36 -8.21 -66.69 26.32
C GLY A 36 -7.21 -65.63 26.79
N GLY A 37 -6.40 -65.97 27.79
CA GLY A 37 -5.34 -65.10 28.29
C GLY A 37 -4.18 -65.04 27.30
N GLU A 38 -4.24 -64.09 26.39
CA GLU A 38 -3.10 -63.61 25.62
C GLU A 38 -3.05 -62.09 25.83
N THR A 39 -1.89 -61.58 26.21
CA THR A 39 -1.57 -60.15 26.27
C THR A 39 -1.93 -59.51 24.92
N GLU A 40 -3.04 -58.77 24.88
CA GLU A 40 -3.36 -57.90 23.75
C GLU A 40 -2.16 -56.95 23.53
N PRO A 41 -1.64 -56.83 22.29
CA PRO A 41 -0.71 -55.75 22.01
C PRO A 41 -1.46 -54.44 22.25
N THR A 42 -0.95 -53.62 23.19
CA THR A 42 -1.42 -52.26 23.40
C THR A 42 -1.55 -51.57 22.04
N PRO A 43 -2.73 -51.01 21.67
CA PRO A 43 -2.89 -50.35 20.39
C PRO A 43 -1.82 -49.27 20.28
N THR A 44 -0.98 -49.34 19.24
CA THR A 44 -0.03 -48.28 18.94
C THR A 44 -0.83 -47.01 18.70
N PRO A 45 -0.63 -45.93 19.49
CA PRO A 45 -1.36 -44.70 19.31
C PRO A 45 -1.18 -44.19 17.87
N THR A 46 -2.28 -43.87 17.21
CA THR A 46 -2.25 -43.33 15.84
C THR A 46 -1.77 -41.89 15.91
N PRO A 47 -0.82 -41.48 15.07
CA PRO A 47 -0.38 -40.09 15.07
C PRO A 47 -1.53 -39.16 14.71
N VAL A 48 -1.74 -38.13 15.52
CA VAL A 48 -2.78 -37.11 15.32
C VAL A 48 -2.09 -35.85 14.84
N VAL A 49 -2.47 -35.33 13.67
CA VAL A 49 -1.95 -34.04 13.19
C VAL A 49 -3.02 -32.98 13.41
N LEU A 50 -2.70 -31.99 14.24
CA LEU A 50 -3.51 -30.78 14.41
C LEU A 50 -3.07 -29.75 13.39
N ARG A 51 -4.02 -29.20 12.63
CA ARG A 51 -3.75 -28.16 11.64
C ARG A 51 -4.89 -27.15 11.64
N SER A 52 -4.53 -25.87 11.74
CA SER A 52 -5.48 -24.78 11.60
C SER A 52 -6.01 -24.68 10.17
N SER A 53 -7.26 -24.26 10.03
CA SER A 53 -7.87 -23.94 8.75
C SER A 53 -7.99 -22.43 8.62
N VAL A 54 -7.29 -21.87 7.63
CA VAL A 54 -7.36 -20.44 7.28
C VAL A 54 -8.63 -20.21 6.46
N ALA A 55 -9.32 -19.11 6.72
CA ALA A 55 -10.40 -18.59 5.89
C ALA A 55 -10.10 -17.15 5.55
N LEU A 56 -10.10 -16.83 4.25
CA LEU A 56 -9.99 -15.45 3.81
C LEU A 56 -11.40 -14.84 3.71
N PRO A 57 -11.56 -13.53 3.91
CA PRO A 57 -12.84 -12.87 3.70
C PRO A 57 -13.35 -13.04 2.26
N ASP A 58 -14.66 -13.16 2.09
CA ASP A 58 -15.29 -13.22 0.76
C ASP A 58 -15.13 -11.90 -0.01
N ALA A 59 -15.04 -10.78 0.70
CA ALA A 59 -14.79 -9.47 0.12
C ALA A 59 -13.29 -9.29 -0.15
N PRO A 60 -12.89 -8.73 -1.30
CA PRO A 60 -11.48 -8.52 -1.64
C PRO A 60 -10.78 -7.52 -0.71
N THR A 61 -11.54 -6.71 0.03
CA THR A 61 -11.00 -5.71 0.94
C THR A 61 -11.85 -5.67 2.19
N THR A 62 -11.22 -5.92 3.33
CA THR A 62 -11.82 -5.82 4.66
C THR A 62 -11.00 -4.84 5.49
N VAL A 63 -11.65 -3.93 6.22
CA VAL A 63 -10.98 -3.00 7.14
C VAL A 63 -11.48 -3.31 8.55
N VAL A 64 -10.55 -3.66 9.44
CA VAL A 64 -10.79 -3.82 10.87
C VAL A 64 -10.64 -2.43 11.51
N PRO A 65 -11.64 -1.93 12.25
CA PRO A 65 -11.58 -0.60 12.85
C PRO A 65 -10.55 -0.53 13.99
N ASP A 66 -10.17 0.69 14.37
CA ASP A 66 -9.37 0.91 15.58
C ASP A 66 -10.13 0.45 16.83
N GLY A 67 -9.38 -0.03 17.82
CA GLY A 67 -9.91 -0.47 19.10
C GLY A 67 -8.80 -0.98 20.03
N PRO A 68 -9.15 -1.40 21.25
CA PRO A 68 -8.21 -2.07 22.14
C PRO A 68 -7.58 -3.30 21.47
N ALA A 69 -6.29 -3.57 21.72
CA ALA A 69 -5.55 -4.66 21.09
C ALA A 69 -6.28 -6.02 21.16
N ALA A 70 -6.97 -6.29 22.27
CA ALA A 70 -7.74 -7.51 22.45
C ALA A 70 -8.94 -7.62 21.50
N GLU A 71 -9.70 -6.55 21.27
CA GLU A 71 -10.82 -6.55 20.33
C GLU A 71 -10.34 -6.67 18.88
N VAL A 72 -9.26 -5.96 18.54
CA VAL A 72 -8.65 -6.01 17.20
C VAL A 72 -8.08 -7.42 16.91
N ALA A 73 -7.45 -8.06 17.90
CA ALA A 73 -6.96 -9.43 17.78
C ALA A 73 -8.09 -10.43 17.50
N LEU A 74 -9.22 -10.33 18.21
CA LEU A 74 -10.40 -11.16 17.92
C LEU A 74 -10.94 -10.92 16.50
N ALA A 75 -11.02 -9.66 16.06
CA ALA A 75 -11.51 -9.33 14.73
C ALA A 75 -10.61 -9.90 13.61
N VAL A 76 -9.29 -9.81 13.77
CA VAL A 76 -8.32 -10.37 12.81
C VAL A 76 -8.32 -11.90 12.84
N SER A 77 -8.44 -12.52 14.02
CA SER A 77 -8.63 -13.98 14.13
C SER A 77 -9.90 -14.44 13.42
N GLY A 78 -11.02 -13.75 13.65
CA GLY A 78 -12.29 -13.96 12.94
C GLY A 78 -12.19 -13.84 11.42
N ALA A 79 -11.34 -12.92 10.94
CA ALA A 79 -11.14 -12.67 9.52
C ALA A 79 -10.21 -13.68 8.83
N LEU A 80 -9.30 -14.34 9.56
CA LEU A 80 -8.23 -15.17 8.99
C LEU A 80 -8.33 -16.66 9.33
N PHE A 81 -9.02 -17.04 10.40
CA PHE A 81 -9.12 -18.44 10.84
C PHE A 81 -10.56 -18.93 10.85
N ALA A 82 -10.81 -20.06 10.17
CA ALA A 82 -12.03 -20.83 10.33
C ALA A 82 -11.95 -21.80 11.52
N GLN A 83 -10.78 -22.41 11.74
CA GLN A 83 -10.50 -23.33 12.84
C GLN A 83 -9.05 -23.19 13.28
N ALA A 84 -8.80 -23.26 14.59
CA ALA A 84 -7.46 -23.27 15.17
C ALA A 84 -7.46 -24.14 16.44
N PRO A 85 -7.10 -25.43 16.33
CA PRO A 85 -7.04 -26.34 17.48
C PRO A 85 -6.05 -25.87 18.56
N VAL A 86 -5.04 -25.11 18.15
CA VAL A 86 -4.05 -24.50 19.03
C VAL A 86 -4.07 -22.99 18.83
N ALA A 87 -4.10 -22.24 19.93
CA ALA A 87 -3.98 -20.78 19.94
C ALA A 87 -2.97 -20.31 20.98
N VAL A 88 -2.51 -19.07 20.85
CA VAL A 88 -1.60 -18.42 21.80
C VAL A 88 -2.35 -17.26 22.46
N LEU A 89 -2.33 -17.17 23.78
CA LEU A 89 -2.92 -16.09 24.57
C LEU A 89 -1.80 -15.32 25.27
N VAL A 90 -1.76 -14.01 25.07
CA VAL A 90 -0.94 -13.09 25.88
C VAL A 90 -1.83 -12.38 26.91
N ALA A 91 -1.31 -12.20 28.13
CA ALA A 91 -2.04 -11.51 29.20
C ALA A 91 -2.34 -10.04 28.84
N ASP A 92 -1.43 -9.38 28.13
CA ASP A 92 -1.58 -8.03 27.60
C ASP A 92 -0.70 -7.85 26.34
N ALA A 93 -0.74 -6.64 25.77
CA ALA A 93 0.10 -6.26 24.65
C ALA A 93 1.46 -5.69 25.12
N ASP A 94 2.14 -6.34 26.09
CA ASP A 94 3.53 -6.03 26.42
C ASP A 94 4.48 -6.66 25.36
N PRO A 95 5.42 -5.91 24.77
CA PRO A 95 6.45 -6.45 23.87
C PRO A 95 7.16 -7.70 24.40
N ALA A 96 7.40 -7.80 25.71
CA ALA A 96 8.04 -8.96 26.35
C ALA A 96 7.20 -10.23 26.28
N LEU A 97 5.87 -10.11 26.21
CA LEU A 97 4.96 -11.24 26.00
C LEU A 97 4.74 -11.49 24.50
N VAL A 98 4.56 -10.42 23.72
CA VAL A 98 4.19 -10.49 22.30
C VAL A 98 5.32 -11.06 21.44
N ALA A 99 6.59 -10.71 21.69
CA ALA A 99 7.71 -11.22 20.91
C ALA A 99 7.82 -12.77 20.90
N PRO A 100 7.93 -13.45 22.07
CA PRO A 100 7.95 -14.91 22.08
C PRO A 100 6.62 -15.53 21.63
N ALA A 101 5.48 -14.90 21.96
CA ALA A 101 4.16 -15.36 21.51
C ALA A 101 4.05 -15.40 19.97
N ALA A 102 4.64 -14.42 19.28
CA ALA A 102 4.65 -14.38 17.82
C ALA A 102 5.44 -15.54 17.22
N THR A 103 6.63 -15.85 17.76
CA THR A 103 7.41 -17.03 17.36
C THR A 103 6.59 -18.31 17.53
N VAL A 104 5.98 -18.50 18.70
CA VAL A 104 5.18 -19.70 19.00
C VAL A 104 3.97 -19.82 18.08
N ALA A 105 3.24 -18.73 17.87
CA ALA A 105 2.08 -18.70 17.01
C ALA A 105 2.42 -19.03 15.55
N VAL A 106 3.52 -18.48 15.02
CA VAL A 106 3.97 -18.76 13.65
C VAL A 106 4.40 -20.22 13.49
N ALA A 107 5.07 -20.79 14.49
CA ALA A 107 5.49 -22.19 14.47
C ALA A 107 4.29 -23.15 14.53
N LEU A 108 3.32 -22.87 15.41
CA LEU A 108 2.12 -23.70 15.61
C LEU A 108 1.01 -23.43 14.58
N GLY A 109 1.06 -22.29 13.89
CA GLY A 109 0.03 -21.88 12.94
C GLY A 109 -1.31 -21.54 13.59
N GLY A 110 -1.29 -20.99 14.81
CA GLY A 110 -2.48 -20.56 15.56
C GLY A 110 -2.53 -19.04 15.74
N PRO A 111 -3.71 -18.43 15.99
CA PRO A 111 -3.82 -17.00 16.23
C PRO A 111 -3.16 -16.59 17.56
N VAL A 112 -2.72 -15.34 17.64
CA VAL A 112 -2.36 -14.68 18.91
C VAL A 112 -3.56 -13.85 19.36
N LEU A 113 -4.08 -14.17 20.54
CA LEU A 113 -5.19 -13.47 21.19
C LEU A 113 -4.67 -12.73 22.42
N VAL A 114 -5.37 -11.68 22.84
CA VAL A 114 -5.05 -10.93 24.06
C VAL A 114 -6.17 -11.13 25.07
N ALA A 115 -5.81 -11.33 26.34
CA ALA A 115 -6.79 -11.44 27.41
C ALA A 115 -7.57 -10.12 27.61
N GLY A 116 -8.77 -10.23 28.18
CA GLY A 116 -9.58 -9.09 28.58
C GLY A 116 -10.55 -8.54 27.53
N ALA A 117 -10.64 -9.12 26.33
CA ALA A 117 -11.71 -8.82 25.39
C ALA A 117 -13.02 -9.56 25.75
N ASP A 118 -14.14 -8.84 25.64
CA ASP A 118 -15.47 -9.45 25.63
C ASP A 118 -15.58 -10.36 24.39
N GLY A 119 -15.89 -11.65 24.59
CA GLY A 119 -16.03 -12.62 23.50
C GLY A 119 -14.82 -13.51 23.23
N LEU A 120 -13.77 -13.46 24.06
CA LEU A 120 -12.62 -14.39 23.97
C LEU A 120 -13.06 -15.87 24.00
N ALA A 121 -13.92 -16.25 24.96
CA ALA A 121 -14.44 -17.60 25.05
C ALA A 121 -15.23 -18.02 23.80
N ASP A 122 -16.09 -17.13 23.29
CA ASP A 122 -16.88 -17.38 22.07
C ASP A 122 -15.97 -17.60 20.85
N GLU A 123 -14.86 -16.86 20.75
CA GLU A 123 -13.89 -17.01 19.67
C GLU A 123 -13.11 -18.32 19.77
N LEU A 124 -12.66 -18.71 20.96
CA LEU A 124 -12.00 -20.00 21.19
C LEU A 124 -12.93 -21.18 20.85
N ASP A 125 -14.20 -21.09 21.23
CA ASP A 125 -15.23 -22.07 20.87
C ASP A 125 -15.45 -22.13 19.36
N ARG A 126 -15.53 -20.97 18.68
CA ARG A 126 -15.69 -20.87 17.23
C ARG A 126 -14.51 -21.53 16.49
N LEU A 127 -13.29 -21.29 16.98
CA LEU A 127 -12.07 -21.86 16.44
C LEU A 127 -11.94 -23.37 16.71
N GLY A 128 -12.68 -23.89 17.70
CA GLY A 128 -12.55 -25.26 18.17
C GLY A 128 -11.19 -25.49 18.84
N THR A 129 -10.69 -24.48 19.56
CA THR A 129 -9.40 -24.56 20.26
C THR A 129 -9.47 -25.56 21.40
N THR A 130 -8.52 -26.50 21.45
CA THR A 130 -8.41 -27.49 22.52
C THR A 130 -7.20 -27.25 23.41
N ASP A 131 -6.15 -26.63 22.86
CA ASP A 131 -4.88 -26.40 23.54
C ASP A 131 -4.49 -24.92 23.39
N LEU A 132 -4.20 -24.27 24.52
CA LEU A 132 -3.93 -22.83 24.60
C LEU A 132 -2.57 -22.61 25.25
N VAL A 133 -1.64 -22.00 24.54
CA VAL A 133 -0.35 -21.58 25.12
C VAL A 133 -0.52 -20.19 25.73
N VAL A 134 -0.26 -20.03 27.02
CA VAL A 134 -0.52 -18.79 27.77
C VAL A 134 0.80 -18.15 28.18
N LEU A 135 1.04 -16.89 27.76
CA LEU A 135 2.19 -16.09 28.16
C LEU A 135 1.72 -14.96 29.10
N GLY A 136 2.33 -14.91 30.29
CA GLY A 136 1.96 -13.97 31.34
C GLY A 136 0.82 -14.47 32.24
N ASP A 137 0.39 -13.61 33.18
CA ASP A 137 -0.69 -13.93 34.12
C ASP A 137 -2.06 -13.61 33.51
N ALA A 138 -2.70 -14.63 32.95
CA ALA A 138 -4.05 -14.55 32.41
C ALA A 138 -5.08 -15.30 33.28
N ALA A 139 -4.85 -15.39 34.59
CA ALA A 139 -5.72 -16.15 35.50
C ALA A 139 -7.18 -15.67 35.54
N ASP A 140 -7.41 -14.38 35.24
CA ASP A 140 -8.74 -13.76 35.18
C ASP A 140 -9.39 -13.82 33.78
N ALA A 141 -8.75 -14.46 32.79
CA ALA A 141 -9.32 -14.60 31.46
C ALA A 141 -10.54 -15.54 31.46
N ASP A 142 -11.60 -15.14 30.76
CA ASP A 142 -12.78 -15.98 30.55
C ASP A 142 -12.47 -17.04 29.48
N LEU A 143 -12.23 -18.27 29.92
CA LEU A 143 -11.82 -19.40 29.07
C LEU A 143 -12.87 -20.53 29.13
N PRO A 144 -13.11 -21.26 28.02
CA PRO A 144 -13.96 -22.44 28.03
C PRO A 144 -13.39 -23.56 28.95
N ASP A 145 -14.29 -24.31 29.60
CA ASP A 145 -13.93 -25.34 30.59
C ASP A 145 -13.10 -26.51 30.01
N ASP A 146 -13.16 -26.73 28.70
CA ASP A 146 -12.54 -27.85 27.99
C ASP A 146 -11.20 -27.52 27.32
N VAL A 147 -10.76 -26.26 27.39
CA VAL A 147 -9.47 -25.82 26.87
C VAL A 147 -8.34 -26.17 27.84
N ARG A 148 -7.28 -26.80 27.33
CA ARG A 148 -6.06 -27.12 28.10
C ARG A 148 -5.07 -25.99 28.00
N THR A 149 -4.71 -25.40 29.14
CA THR A 149 -3.74 -24.30 29.20
C THR A 149 -2.33 -24.82 29.45
N SER A 150 -1.37 -24.37 28.64
CA SER A 150 0.07 -24.58 28.83
C SER A 150 0.74 -23.25 29.13
N PRO A 151 1.05 -22.93 30.40
CA PRO A 151 1.70 -21.67 30.74
C PRO A 151 3.16 -21.68 30.28
N LEU A 152 3.59 -20.55 29.72
CA LEU A 152 4.96 -20.31 29.29
C LEU A 152 5.47 -19.02 29.93
N ASP A 153 6.57 -19.11 30.67
CA ASP A 153 7.16 -17.94 31.33
C ASP A 153 8.02 -17.17 30.34
N ALA A 154 7.51 -16.03 29.88
CA ALA A 154 8.15 -15.13 28.92
C ALA A 154 9.58 -14.72 29.32
N ALA A 155 9.89 -14.65 30.63
CA ALA A 155 11.21 -14.23 31.11
C ALA A 155 12.31 -15.29 30.89
N VAL A 156 11.93 -16.53 30.62
CA VAL A 156 12.85 -17.67 30.45
C VAL A 156 12.55 -18.47 29.18
N VAL A 157 11.83 -17.90 28.21
CA VAL A 157 11.59 -18.57 26.92
C VAL A 157 12.91 -18.68 26.16
N ASP A 158 13.37 -19.91 25.99
CA ASP A 158 14.49 -20.28 25.15
C ASP A 158 14.09 -21.44 24.21
N ALA A 159 15.03 -21.84 23.36
CA ALA A 159 14.81 -22.92 22.40
C ALA A 159 14.47 -24.26 23.09
N ASP A 160 14.99 -24.51 24.30
CA ASP A 160 14.73 -25.75 25.03
C ASP A 160 13.31 -25.76 25.60
N ALA A 161 12.88 -24.64 26.20
CA ALA A 161 11.49 -24.46 26.68
C ALA A 161 10.47 -24.58 25.54
N LEU A 162 10.82 -24.15 24.33
CA LEU A 162 9.96 -24.31 23.15
C LEU A 162 10.01 -25.72 22.56
N ALA A 163 11.17 -26.39 22.60
CA ALA A 163 11.29 -27.79 22.19
C ALA A 163 10.42 -28.71 23.07
N ASP A 164 10.29 -28.39 24.36
CA ASP A 164 9.35 -29.02 25.30
C ASP A 164 7.87 -28.83 24.88
N LEU A 165 7.56 -27.78 24.13
CA LEU A 165 6.26 -27.56 23.49
C LEU A 165 6.14 -28.24 22.11
N GLY A 166 7.19 -28.90 21.63
CA GLY A 166 7.28 -29.44 20.27
C GLY A 166 7.46 -28.37 19.19
N VAL A 167 7.87 -27.16 19.58
CA VAL A 167 8.13 -26.03 18.70
C VAL A 167 9.61 -26.00 18.33
N VAL A 168 9.90 -25.95 17.02
CA VAL A 168 11.26 -25.79 16.51
C VAL A 168 11.45 -24.34 16.07
N THR A 169 12.51 -23.70 16.56
CA THR A 169 12.84 -22.30 16.24
C THR A 169 14.20 -22.19 15.55
N GLY A 170 14.36 -21.10 14.79
CA GLY A 170 15.64 -20.67 14.26
C GLY A 170 16.49 -19.93 15.29
N GLU A 171 17.40 -19.08 14.81
CA GLU A 171 18.26 -18.26 15.66
C GLU A 171 17.43 -17.29 16.53
N ALA A 172 17.93 -17.01 17.73
CA ALA A 172 17.32 -16.04 18.64
C ALA A 172 17.70 -14.61 18.24
N GLU A 173 16.71 -13.71 18.26
CA GLU A 173 16.84 -12.31 17.92
C GLU A 173 16.22 -11.46 19.02
N GLU A 174 17.02 -10.55 19.58
CA GLU A 174 16.55 -9.56 20.55
C GLU A 174 16.04 -8.32 19.80
N VAL A 175 14.79 -7.95 20.02
CA VAL A 175 14.08 -6.95 19.22
C VAL A 175 13.64 -5.78 20.10
N ALA A 176 13.98 -4.57 19.68
CA ALA A 176 13.51 -3.35 20.33
C ALA A 176 12.02 -3.11 20.05
N PRO A 177 11.27 -2.44 20.95
CA PRO A 177 9.82 -2.23 20.78
C PRO A 177 9.40 -1.58 19.45
N ASP A 178 10.22 -0.67 18.91
CA ASP A 178 10.01 0.00 17.62
C ASP A 178 10.26 -0.91 16.41
N GLY A 179 11.10 -1.94 16.56
CA GLY A 179 11.37 -2.96 15.54
C GLY A 179 10.43 -4.17 15.56
N LEU A 180 9.56 -4.29 16.57
CA LEU A 180 8.80 -5.52 16.84
C LEU A 180 7.89 -5.93 15.67
N VAL A 181 7.12 -4.99 15.11
CA VAL A 181 6.21 -5.28 13.99
C VAL A 181 6.98 -5.80 12.76
N ALA A 182 8.12 -5.19 12.46
CA ALA A 182 8.97 -5.60 11.35
C ALA A 182 9.59 -6.98 11.56
N ALA A 183 10.09 -7.27 12.77
CA ALA A 183 10.63 -8.58 13.13
C ALA A 183 9.56 -9.69 13.03
N VAL A 184 8.35 -9.42 13.54
CA VAL A 184 7.21 -10.35 13.43
C VAL A 184 6.84 -10.57 11.96
N ALA A 185 6.74 -9.51 11.16
CA ALA A 185 6.43 -9.63 9.73
C ALA A 185 7.48 -10.46 8.96
N ALA A 186 8.74 -10.46 9.41
CA ALA A 186 9.84 -11.21 8.82
C ALA A 186 9.91 -12.68 9.25
N LEU A 187 9.16 -13.11 10.28
CA LEU A 187 9.14 -14.50 10.74
C LEU A 187 8.80 -15.45 9.60
N ALA A 188 9.63 -16.47 9.41
CA ALA A 188 9.52 -17.45 8.34
C ALA A 188 9.36 -18.87 8.89
N ARG A 189 8.57 -19.69 8.21
CA ARG A 189 8.39 -21.11 8.52
C ARG A 189 9.39 -21.95 7.71
N PRO A 190 9.71 -23.19 8.13
CA PRO A 190 9.17 -23.93 9.28
C PRO A 190 9.80 -23.61 10.64
N GLU A 191 10.96 -22.94 10.66
CA GLU A 191 11.73 -22.65 11.88
C GLU A 191 11.81 -21.12 12.10
N PRO A 192 10.75 -20.49 12.64
CA PRO A 192 10.75 -19.05 12.87
C PRO A 192 11.85 -18.66 13.86
N ALA A 193 12.47 -17.50 13.66
CA ALA A 193 13.41 -16.92 14.61
C ALA A 193 12.75 -16.80 15.99
N LEU A 194 13.52 -17.04 17.05
CA LEU A 194 13.04 -16.84 18.42
C LEU A 194 13.17 -15.36 18.78
N LEU A 195 12.04 -14.64 18.76
CA LEU A 195 12.03 -13.23 19.11
C LEU A 195 11.94 -13.09 20.63
N THR A 196 12.84 -12.28 21.20
CA THR A 196 12.78 -11.83 22.59
C THR A 196 12.75 -10.31 22.62
N ALA A 197 12.07 -9.73 23.60
CA ALA A 197 12.09 -8.28 23.75
C ALA A 197 13.44 -7.82 24.30
N ALA A 198 13.97 -6.73 23.73
CA ALA A 198 15.16 -6.10 24.25
C ALA A 198 14.92 -5.62 25.69
N SER A 199 15.84 -5.95 26.58
CA SER A 199 15.81 -5.34 27.92
C SER A 199 16.13 -3.85 27.77
N ASP A 200 15.27 -2.97 28.29
CA ASP A 200 15.51 -1.52 28.29
C ASP A 200 16.95 -1.25 28.75
N PRO A 201 17.75 -0.44 28.02
CA PRO A 201 19.06 -0.08 28.51
C PRO A 201 18.87 0.69 29.81
N GLU A 202 19.32 0.11 30.93
CA GLU A 202 19.40 0.85 32.19
C GLU A 202 20.08 2.20 31.91
N PRO A 203 19.59 3.31 32.50
CA PRO A 203 20.20 4.62 32.29
C PRO A 203 21.64 4.53 32.81
N THR A 204 22.59 4.43 31.87
CA THR A 204 24.00 4.27 32.22
C THR A 204 24.45 5.49 33.01
N ALA A 205 24.58 5.29 34.32
CA ALA A 205 25.26 6.21 35.19
C ALA A 205 26.69 6.39 34.66
N SER A 206 26.99 7.62 34.28
CA SER A 206 28.33 8.11 33.97
C SER A 206 29.34 7.63 35.01
N ALA A 207 30.22 6.69 34.61
CA ALA A 207 31.44 6.40 35.33
C ALA A 207 32.57 6.07 34.35
N SER A 208 33.35 7.10 34.07
CA SER A 208 34.71 7.03 33.54
C SER A 208 35.58 6.16 34.45
N ALA A 209 36.07 5.02 33.96
CA ALA A 209 37.30 4.41 34.48
C ALA A 209 37.91 3.44 33.44
N ARG A 210 39.18 3.70 33.18
CA ARG A 210 40.07 3.06 32.20
C ARG A 210 40.26 1.56 32.41
N ALA A 211 40.36 0.87 31.28
CA ALA A 211 40.91 -0.47 31.15
C ALA A 211 42.42 -0.51 31.49
N THR A 212 42.84 -1.60 32.12
CA THR A 212 44.20 -2.15 32.08
C THR A 212 44.08 -3.66 31.96
N GLU A 213 44.79 -4.21 31.00
CA GLU A 213 44.81 -5.62 30.56
C GLU A 213 45.64 -6.56 31.48
N GLU A 214 45.11 -7.80 31.62
CA GLU A 214 45.77 -9.13 31.60
C GLU A 214 46.85 -9.55 32.65
N PRO A 215 47.19 -10.86 32.80
CA PRO A 215 46.41 -12.13 32.74
C PRO A 215 46.77 -13.11 33.89
N GLY A 216 46.01 -14.20 34.09
CA GLY A 216 46.46 -15.30 34.97
C GLY A 216 45.51 -16.47 35.30
N ALA A 217 45.85 -17.64 34.75
CA ALA A 217 45.83 -19.00 35.36
C ALA A 217 44.52 -19.68 35.87
N SER A 218 44.05 -20.66 35.08
CA SER A 218 43.78 -22.09 35.43
C SER A 218 43.44 -22.49 36.88
N ALA A 219 42.25 -23.07 37.11
CA ALA A 219 42.02 -24.52 37.37
C ALA A 219 40.70 -24.83 38.15
N ALA A 220 40.13 -26.00 37.83
CA ALA A 220 39.41 -26.94 38.71
C ALA A 220 37.89 -26.79 38.95
N SER A 221 37.14 -27.61 38.20
CA SER A 221 36.22 -28.68 38.64
C SER A 221 35.40 -28.51 39.93
N GLY A 222 34.07 -28.61 39.75
CA GLY A 222 33.12 -29.01 40.80
C GLY A 222 31.77 -29.39 40.21
N GLU A 223 31.51 -30.70 40.05
CA GLU A 223 30.14 -31.24 39.94
C GLU A 223 29.32 -30.87 41.19
N PRO A 224 27.99 -30.82 41.07
CA PRO A 224 27.24 -31.86 41.76
C PRO A 224 26.03 -32.41 40.99
N ALA A 225 25.97 -33.74 40.99
CA ALA A 225 24.84 -34.58 41.42
C ALA A 225 23.41 -34.12 41.07
N GLY A 226 22.92 -34.71 39.98
CA GLY A 226 21.64 -35.41 39.81
C GLY A 226 20.51 -35.20 40.81
N THR A 227 19.39 -34.74 40.27
CA THR A 227 18.05 -35.25 40.57
C THR A 227 17.29 -35.37 39.26
N ASP A 228 17.22 -36.61 38.75
CA ASP A 228 16.28 -36.99 37.69
C ASP A 228 14.85 -36.84 38.23
N VAL A 229 14.15 -35.85 37.71
CA VAL A 229 12.68 -35.87 37.64
C VAL A 229 12.35 -35.73 36.17
N SER A 230 12.18 -36.87 35.50
CA SER A 230 11.58 -36.94 34.18
C SER A 230 10.11 -36.51 34.32
N ALA A 231 9.85 -35.21 34.18
CA ALA A 231 8.56 -34.70 33.78
C ALA A 231 8.57 -34.69 32.25
N GLU A 232 7.69 -35.45 31.62
CA GLU A 232 7.51 -35.36 30.17
C GLU A 232 6.85 -34.03 29.83
N PRO A 233 7.46 -33.18 29.00
CA PRO A 233 6.79 -32.02 28.46
C PRO A 233 6.30 -32.38 27.05
N SER A 234 4.99 -32.32 26.85
CA SER A 234 4.42 -32.25 25.52
C SER A 234 3.10 -31.52 25.64
N VAL A 235 3.02 -30.35 25.02
CA VAL A 235 1.80 -29.53 24.92
C VAL A 235 0.62 -30.31 24.34
N LEU A 236 0.89 -31.43 23.68
CA LEU A 236 -0.11 -32.21 22.97
C LEU A 236 -0.49 -33.53 23.66
N GLY A 237 -0.17 -33.69 24.95
CA GLY A 237 -0.70 -34.72 25.86
C GLY A 237 -0.49 -36.19 25.46
N ALA A 238 0.15 -36.45 24.32
CA ALA A 238 0.45 -37.76 23.78
C ALA A 238 1.68 -37.64 22.89
N SER A 239 2.64 -38.57 23.03
CA SER A 239 3.87 -38.66 22.24
C SER A 239 3.65 -38.88 20.72
N THR A 240 2.40 -38.78 20.25
CA THR A 240 1.97 -39.03 18.87
C THR A 240 1.21 -37.87 18.23
N THR A 241 1.02 -36.74 18.91
CA THR A 241 0.34 -35.59 18.31
C THR A 241 1.37 -34.61 17.75
N THR A 242 1.13 -34.08 16.54
CA THR A 242 1.99 -33.10 15.87
C THR A 242 1.14 -31.92 15.42
N VAL A 243 1.60 -30.70 15.63
CA VAL A 243 0.95 -29.50 15.10
C VAL A 243 1.67 -29.13 13.81
N GLU A 244 0.92 -28.91 12.75
CA GLU A 244 1.46 -28.42 11.49
C GLU A 244 0.80 -27.08 11.13
N PRO A 245 1.58 -26.06 10.76
CA PRO A 245 1.02 -24.77 10.42
C PRO A 245 0.29 -24.83 9.06
N PRO A 246 -0.69 -23.93 8.80
CA PRO A 246 -1.46 -23.93 7.56
C PRO A 246 -0.59 -23.60 6.35
N GLN A 247 -1.03 -23.92 5.13
CA GLN A 247 -0.31 -23.47 3.93
C GLN A 247 -0.35 -21.95 3.80
N ASP A 248 0.66 -21.36 3.15
CA ASP A 248 0.66 -19.93 2.85
C ASP A 248 -0.57 -19.56 2.01
N ALA A 249 -1.23 -18.46 2.37
CA ALA A 249 -2.35 -17.95 1.61
C ALA A 249 -1.83 -17.33 0.30
N GLU A 250 -2.32 -17.83 -0.83
CA GLU A 250 -2.00 -17.24 -2.13
C GLU A 250 -2.75 -15.91 -2.31
N ALA A 251 -2.06 -14.90 -2.83
CA ALA A 251 -2.64 -13.60 -3.20
C ALA A 251 -3.43 -12.89 -2.08
N ALA A 252 -3.01 -13.06 -0.83
CA ALA A 252 -3.59 -12.35 0.32
C ALA A 252 -2.53 -11.53 1.07
N ALA A 253 -2.93 -10.45 1.74
CA ALA A 253 -2.05 -9.69 2.63
C ALA A 253 -2.81 -9.07 3.81
N LEU A 254 -2.13 -8.95 4.95
CA LEU A 254 -2.53 -8.07 6.05
C LEU A 254 -1.85 -6.71 5.84
N LEU A 255 -2.61 -5.62 5.81
CA LEU A 255 -2.07 -4.25 5.77
C LEU A 255 -2.07 -3.67 7.19
N VAL A 256 -0.94 -3.13 7.60
CA VAL A 256 -0.77 -2.38 8.84
C VAL A 256 -0.12 -1.04 8.54
N ASP A 257 -0.32 -0.06 9.42
CA ASP A 257 0.34 1.24 9.34
C ASP A 257 1.14 1.43 10.63
N SER A 258 2.41 1.04 10.60
CA SER A 258 3.29 1.13 11.77
C SER A 258 3.64 2.56 12.18
N ALA A 259 3.34 3.55 11.34
CA ALA A 259 3.51 4.96 11.65
C ALA A 259 2.27 5.58 12.33
N SER A 260 1.19 4.81 12.48
CA SER A 260 -0.04 5.26 13.12
C SER A 260 0.02 5.12 14.64
N ASP A 261 -0.44 6.13 15.36
CA ASP A 261 -0.65 6.08 16.82
C ASP A 261 -1.98 5.40 17.21
N ALA A 262 -2.77 4.90 16.24
CA ALA A 262 -4.10 4.35 16.50
C ALA A 262 -4.08 3.01 17.24
N LEU A 263 -3.01 2.23 17.06
CA LEU A 263 -2.73 1.00 17.77
C LEU A 263 -1.29 1.05 18.24
N ASP A 264 -1.01 0.67 19.49
CA ASP A 264 0.38 0.61 19.94
C ASP A 264 1.17 -0.45 19.13
N PRO A 265 2.52 -0.33 19.07
CA PRO A 265 3.33 -1.25 18.27
C PRO A 265 3.16 -2.72 18.66
N ALA A 266 2.90 -3.02 19.93
CA ALA A 266 2.73 -4.38 20.43
C ALA A 266 1.39 -4.98 20.02
N GLY A 267 0.29 -4.22 20.07
CA GLY A 267 -1.01 -4.61 19.53
C GLY A 267 -0.96 -4.81 18.01
N THR A 268 -0.19 -3.98 17.30
CA THR A 268 0.08 -4.19 15.86
C THR A 268 0.87 -5.47 15.62
N ALA A 269 1.83 -5.79 16.49
CA ALA A 269 2.59 -7.04 16.41
C ALA A 269 1.73 -8.29 16.71
N VAL A 270 0.73 -8.21 17.59
CA VAL A 270 -0.23 -9.30 17.83
C VAL A 270 -1.00 -9.67 16.57
N VAL A 271 -1.55 -8.67 15.86
CA VAL A 271 -2.30 -8.93 14.63
C VAL A 271 -1.39 -9.37 13.49
N ALA A 272 -0.17 -8.82 13.42
CA ALA A 272 0.85 -9.26 12.47
C ALA A 272 1.23 -10.73 12.70
N ALA A 273 1.43 -11.14 13.96
CA ALA A 273 1.75 -12.51 14.32
C ALA A 273 0.61 -13.47 13.94
N THR A 274 -0.64 -13.07 14.19
CA THR A 274 -1.83 -13.82 13.78
C THR A 274 -1.88 -14.03 12.27
N ALA A 275 -1.61 -12.98 11.48
CA ALA A 275 -1.55 -13.10 10.03
C ALA A 275 -0.39 -14.00 9.56
N ARG A 276 0.81 -13.85 10.12
CA ARG A 276 1.96 -14.72 9.79
C ARG A 276 1.69 -16.18 10.14
N ALA A 277 1.04 -16.45 11.27
CA ALA A 277 0.61 -17.79 11.66
C ALA A 277 -0.43 -18.39 10.69
N ALA A 278 -1.32 -17.56 10.14
CA ALA A 278 -2.24 -17.91 9.07
C ALA A 278 -1.55 -18.07 7.69
N GLY A 279 -0.23 -17.86 7.58
CA GLY A 279 0.46 -17.88 6.30
C GLY A 279 0.13 -16.67 5.40
N VAL A 280 -0.37 -15.59 5.98
CA VAL A 280 -0.66 -14.32 5.28
C VAL A 280 0.52 -13.36 5.48
N PRO A 281 1.11 -12.79 4.41
CA PRO A 281 2.16 -11.78 4.53
C PRO A 281 1.63 -10.48 5.13
N VAL A 282 2.45 -9.84 5.98
CA VAL A 282 2.12 -8.56 6.62
C VAL A 282 2.85 -7.43 5.92
N VAL A 283 2.11 -6.53 5.26
CA VAL A 283 2.63 -5.39 4.51
C VAL A 283 2.43 -4.12 5.33
N ASP A 284 3.53 -3.45 5.65
CA ASP A 284 3.49 -2.12 6.24
C ASP A 284 3.19 -1.08 5.15
N VAL A 285 2.25 -0.18 5.45
CA VAL A 285 1.72 0.85 4.56
C VAL A 285 1.72 2.17 5.33
N PRO A 286 2.86 2.86 5.43
CA PRO A 286 2.97 4.11 6.17
C PRO A 286 1.96 5.16 5.66
N GLY A 287 1.10 5.65 6.55
CA GLY A 287 0.06 6.62 6.22
C GLY A 287 -1.15 6.05 5.48
N GLY A 288 -1.29 4.73 5.39
CA GLY A 288 -2.52 4.04 4.98
C GLY A 288 -2.88 4.08 3.48
N ASP A 289 -2.03 4.63 2.60
CA ASP A 289 -2.23 4.55 1.15
C ASP A 289 -1.25 3.54 0.51
N PRO A 290 -1.74 2.37 0.02
CA PRO A 290 -0.88 1.32 -0.53
C PRO A 290 -0.16 1.74 -1.83
N ARG A 291 -0.52 2.89 -2.40
CA ARG A 291 0.09 3.47 -3.59
C ARG A 291 1.30 4.34 -3.28
N ALA A 292 1.56 4.66 -2.00
CA ALA A 292 2.50 5.72 -1.62
C ALA A 292 3.97 5.37 -1.87
N THR A 293 4.40 4.13 -1.60
CA THR A 293 5.81 3.72 -1.68
C THR A 293 6.03 2.59 -2.69
N SER A 294 7.23 2.53 -3.28
CA SER A 294 7.63 1.41 -4.13
C SER A 294 7.61 0.08 -3.38
N ALA A 295 8.09 0.06 -2.13
CA ALA A 295 8.12 -1.14 -1.31
C ALA A 295 6.72 -1.71 -1.08
N THR A 296 5.73 -0.86 -0.79
CA THR A 296 4.34 -1.32 -0.62
C THR A 296 3.75 -1.84 -1.93
N VAL A 297 3.93 -1.13 -3.04
CA VAL A 297 3.42 -1.55 -4.36
C VAL A 297 4.03 -2.88 -4.81
N GLU A 298 5.33 -3.07 -4.64
CA GLU A 298 6.03 -4.33 -4.97
C GLU A 298 5.53 -5.50 -4.14
N ARG A 299 5.24 -5.28 -2.86
CA ARG A 299 4.72 -6.33 -1.98
C ARG A 299 3.27 -6.68 -2.23
N LEU A 300 2.52 -5.80 -2.88
CA LEU A 300 1.11 -6.01 -3.22
C LEU A 300 0.89 -6.51 -4.64
N ASP A 301 1.92 -6.58 -5.48
CA ASP A 301 1.81 -7.08 -6.86
C ASP A 301 1.13 -8.47 -6.89
N GLY A 302 0.01 -8.56 -7.59
CA GLY A 302 -0.80 -9.79 -7.69
C GLY A 302 -1.64 -10.14 -6.46
N VAL A 303 -1.67 -9.31 -5.40
CA VAL A 303 -2.54 -9.53 -4.24
C VAL A 303 -4.00 -9.26 -4.61
N ALA A 304 -4.87 -10.20 -4.27
CA ALA A 304 -6.30 -10.17 -4.60
C ALA A 304 -7.19 -9.89 -3.38
N THR A 305 -6.76 -10.29 -2.18
CA THR A 305 -7.54 -10.11 -0.94
C THR A 305 -6.69 -9.43 0.12
N VAL A 306 -7.23 -8.39 0.76
CA VAL A 306 -6.56 -7.73 1.87
C VAL A 306 -7.45 -7.61 3.10
N VAL A 307 -6.83 -7.75 4.26
CA VAL A 307 -7.36 -7.32 5.54
C VAL A 307 -6.49 -6.16 6.00
N ALA A 308 -7.05 -4.98 6.18
CA ALA A 308 -6.33 -3.81 6.70
C ALA A 308 -6.75 -3.54 8.13
N VAL A 309 -5.80 -3.14 8.98
CA VAL A 309 -6.05 -2.83 10.39
C VAL A 309 -5.88 -1.35 10.63
N GLY A 310 -6.97 -0.72 11.08
CA GLY A 310 -6.98 0.65 11.57
C GLY A 310 -7.61 1.66 10.61
N SER A 311 -7.96 2.83 11.15
CA SER A 311 -8.74 3.84 10.41
C SER A 311 -7.95 4.64 9.38
N THR A 312 -6.61 4.60 9.39
CA THR A 312 -5.76 5.31 8.40
C THR A 312 -6.04 4.84 6.97
N PHE A 313 -6.48 3.59 6.80
CA PHE A 313 -6.88 3.01 5.52
C PHE A 313 -8.25 3.48 5.01
N GLY A 314 -9.07 4.11 5.86
CA GLY A 314 -10.45 4.51 5.52
C GLY A 314 -11.41 3.33 5.41
N ASP A 315 -12.54 3.52 4.73
CA ASP A 315 -13.51 2.44 4.52
C ASP A 315 -13.10 1.51 3.34
N PRO A 316 -13.69 0.30 3.23
CA PRO A 316 -13.40 -0.60 2.12
C PRO A 316 -13.71 -0.04 0.72
N ALA A 317 -14.63 0.92 0.59
CA ALA A 317 -14.97 1.52 -0.69
C ALA A 317 -13.89 2.49 -1.19
N ARG A 318 -13.15 3.12 -0.26
CA ARG A 318 -11.95 3.89 -0.54
C ARG A 318 -10.71 3.01 -0.72
N LEU A 319 -10.50 2.05 0.17
CA LEU A 319 -9.31 1.19 0.16
C LEU A 319 -9.29 0.24 -1.05
N GLY A 320 -10.43 -0.33 -1.42
CA GLY A 320 -10.51 -1.34 -2.48
C GLY A 320 -9.91 -0.89 -3.82
N PRO A 321 -10.31 0.27 -4.38
CA PRO A 321 -9.69 0.80 -5.58
C PRO A 321 -8.18 1.08 -5.44
N ARG A 322 -7.72 1.56 -4.27
CA ARG A 322 -6.29 1.82 -4.03
C ARG A 322 -5.47 0.53 -4.05
N VAL A 323 -5.98 -0.51 -3.41
CA VAL A 323 -5.38 -1.85 -3.41
C VAL A 323 -5.39 -2.45 -4.80
N ALA A 324 -6.49 -2.29 -5.57
CA ALA A 324 -6.55 -2.78 -6.94
C ALA A 324 -5.50 -2.11 -7.85
N THR A 325 -5.24 -0.81 -7.67
CA THR A 325 -4.13 -0.12 -8.34
C THR A 325 -2.77 -0.63 -7.86
N ALA A 326 -2.54 -0.74 -6.53
CA ALA A 326 -1.28 -1.25 -5.97
C ALA A 326 -0.97 -2.68 -6.45
N ALA A 327 -1.98 -3.53 -6.56
CA ALA A 327 -1.87 -4.91 -7.00
C ALA A 327 -1.46 -5.08 -8.47
N THR A 328 -1.44 -3.99 -9.26
CA THR A 328 -0.88 -4.03 -10.62
C THR A 328 0.66 -4.06 -10.64
N GLY A 329 1.32 -3.70 -9.52
CA GLY A 329 2.78 -3.57 -9.44
C GLY A 329 3.38 -2.43 -10.28
N VAL A 330 2.57 -1.72 -11.06
CA VAL A 330 3.02 -0.66 -11.98
C VAL A 330 3.43 0.56 -11.18
N GLN A 331 4.66 1.05 -11.36
CA GLN A 331 5.15 2.25 -10.68
C GLN A 331 5.24 3.46 -11.61
N LEU A 332 5.08 4.64 -11.04
CA LEU A 332 5.36 5.92 -11.69
C LEU A 332 6.87 6.21 -11.70
N PRO A 333 7.34 7.08 -12.61
CA PRO A 333 8.61 7.77 -12.45
C PRO A 333 8.80 8.31 -11.02
N GLY A 334 9.95 8.02 -10.42
CA GLY A 334 10.26 8.36 -9.03
C GLY A 334 9.68 7.41 -7.97
N GLY A 335 9.12 6.25 -8.36
CA GLY A 335 8.65 5.19 -7.44
C GLY A 335 7.19 5.31 -7.02
N GLY A 336 6.61 4.27 -6.41
CA GLY A 336 5.20 4.26 -6.00
C GLY A 336 4.21 4.56 -7.12
N GLN A 337 2.99 4.98 -6.76
CA GLN A 337 1.86 5.18 -7.68
C GLN A 337 1.11 6.50 -7.47
N LEU A 338 1.55 7.32 -6.52
CA LEU A 338 1.09 8.70 -6.35
C LEU A 338 2.01 9.66 -7.11
N VAL A 339 1.44 10.72 -7.72
CA VAL A 339 2.21 11.76 -8.39
C VAL A 339 2.96 12.57 -7.33
N PHE A 340 2.26 13.00 -6.28
CA PHE A 340 2.85 13.62 -5.10
C PHE A 340 2.48 12.84 -3.85
N THR A 341 3.41 12.77 -2.91
CA THR A 341 3.32 11.99 -1.67
C THR A 341 3.38 12.87 -0.42
N ASP A 342 3.44 14.19 -0.59
CA ASP A 342 3.44 15.21 0.46
C ASP A 342 2.21 15.18 1.39
N HIS A 343 1.08 14.64 0.93
CA HIS A 343 -0.14 14.49 1.72
C HIS A 343 -0.08 13.36 2.76
N SER A 344 0.86 12.41 2.64
CA SER A 344 0.95 11.31 3.62
C SER A 344 1.61 11.77 4.91
N GLY A 345 2.60 12.68 4.84
CA GLY A 345 3.41 13.14 5.97
C GLY A 345 4.14 12.01 6.73
N ALA A 346 4.04 10.77 6.24
CA ALA A 346 4.46 9.57 6.94
C ALA A 346 5.97 9.35 6.76
N PRO A 347 6.69 8.97 7.83
CA PRO A 347 8.10 8.59 7.72
C PRO A 347 8.32 7.51 6.64
N GLY A 348 9.40 7.65 5.86
CA GLY A 348 9.76 6.68 4.82
C GLY A 348 9.01 6.82 3.49
N VAL A 349 8.18 7.87 3.31
CA VAL A 349 7.56 8.19 2.03
C VAL A 349 8.32 9.33 1.35
N ASP A 350 9.08 9.01 0.31
CA ASP A 350 9.85 10.02 -0.45
C ASP A 350 8.90 10.96 -1.19
N ARG A 351 9.10 12.27 -1.00
CA ARG A 351 8.40 13.31 -1.74
C ARG A 351 8.92 13.40 -3.17
N LYS A 352 8.08 13.90 -4.07
CA LYS A 352 8.46 14.11 -5.48
C LYS A 352 8.31 15.56 -5.90
N ARG A 353 9.22 16.01 -6.77
CA ARG A 353 9.17 17.29 -7.49
C ARG A 353 9.31 17.00 -8.97
N TYR A 354 8.56 17.71 -9.80
CA TYR A 354 8.63 17.52 -11.25
C TYR A 354 9.31 18.71 -11.91
N VAL A 355 10.16 18.43 -12.90
CA VAL A 355 10.79 19.45 -13.74
C VAL A 355 10.52 19.11 -15.20
N ALA A 356 9.67 19.90 -15.85
CA ALA A 356 9.17 19.62 -17.18
C ALA A 356 9.81 20.50 -18.26
N LEU A 357 9.98 19.94 -19.45
CA LEU A 357 10.16 20.70 -20.69
C LEU A 357 8.82 20.81 -21.43
N TYR A 358 8.48 21.99 -21.91
CA TYR A 358 7.21 22.28 -22.58
C TYR A 358 7.33 22.41 -24.10
N GLY A 359 6.31 21.94 -24.81
CA GLY A 359 6.05 22.34 -26.19
C GLY A 359 5.47 21.23 -27.05
N THR A 360 5.67 21.29 -28.37
CA THR A 360 5.26 20.20 -29.27
C THR A 360 6.39 19.78 -30.20
N PRO A 361 6.69 18.46 -30.31
CA PRO A 361 7.70 17.94 -31.22
C PRO A 361 7.58 18.51 -32.64
N GLY A 362 8.72 18.91 -33.21
CA GLY A 362 8.84 19.42 -34.57
C GLY A 362 8.38 20.88 -34.80
N THR A 363 7.97 21.61 -33.76
CA THR A 363 7.61 23.04 -33.88
C THR A 363 8.34 23.91 -32.85
N PRO A 364 9.56 24.41 -33.17
CA PRO A 364 10.37 25.23 -32.24
C PRO A 364 9.66 26.48 -31.71
N ALA A 365 8.73 27.04 -32.49
CA ALA A 365 7.97 28.23 -32.10
C ALA A 365 6.93 27.98 -30.98
N LEU A 366 6.72 26.71 -30.58
CA LEU A 366 5.75 26.31 -29.57
C LEU A 366 6.43 25.68 -28.34
N GLY A 367 7.68 26.03 -28.07
CA GLY A 367 8.45 25.58 -26.91
C GLY A 367 9.57 24.62 -27.24
N VAL A 368 10.44 24.41 -26.25
CA VAL A 368 11.70 23.68 -26.37
C VAL A 368 11.57 22.23 -26.86
N LEU A 369 10.44 21.55 -26.63
CA LEU A 369 10.22 20.21 -27.18
C LEU A 369 10.23 20.18 -28.73
N GLY A 370 10.00 21.31 -29.38
CA GLY A 370 10.01 21.44 -30.83
C GLY A 370 11.40 21.55 -31.46
N GLU A 371 12.44 21.75 -30.67
CA GLU A 371 13.79 22.11 -31.12
C GLU A 371 14.73 20.93 -31.34
N GLN A 372 14.35 19.74 -30.87
CA GLN A 372 15.19 18.54 -30.84
C GLN A 372 14.44 17.29 -31.35
N ASP A 373 15.19 16.23 -31.66
CA ASP A 373 14.62 14.90 -31.86
C ASP A 373 14.35 14.19 -30.51
N VAL A 374 13.74 13.00 -30.55
CA VAL A 374 13.33 12.27 -29.35
C VAL A 374 14.51 11.99 -28.41
N PRO A 375 15.64 11.38 -28.83
CA PRO A 375 16.77 11.12 -27.93
C PRO A 375 17.33 12.39 -27.28
N ALA A 376 17.48 13.48 -28.06
CA ALA A 376 17.99 14.73 -27.51
C ALA A 376 16.99 15.40 -26.56
N THR A 377 15.67 15.26 -26.80
CA THR A 377 14.61 15.73 -25.89
C THR A 377 14.70 15.04 -24.54
N ILE A 378 14.78 13.69 -24.52
CA ILE A 378 14.91 12.90 -23.30
C ILE A 378 16.16 13.31 -22.51
N ALA A 379 17.31 13.45 -23.20
CA ALA A 379 18.55 13.86 -22.56
C ALA A 379 18.48 15.29 -21.99
N ARG A 380 17.83 16.22 -22.70
CA ARG A 380 17.66 17.61 -22.25
C ARG A 380 16.74 17.68 -21.03
N ALA A 381 15.66 16.90 -21.00
CA ALA A 381 14.77 16.84 -19.84
C ALA A 381 15.53 16.34 -18.61
N GLN A 382 16.31 15.26 -18.75
CA GLN A 382 17.18 14.76 -17.68
C GLN A 382 18.16 15.83 -17.18
N GLN A 383 18.85 16.52 -18.09
CA GLN A 383 19.83 17.55 -17.74
C GLN A 383 19.19 18.77 -17.06
N THR A 384 17.96 19.10 -17.41
CA THR A 384 17.22 20.23 -16.83
C THR A 384 16.77 19.88 -15.41
N ALA A 385 16.21 18.68 -15.22
CA ALA A 385 15.82 18.17 -13.91
C ALA A 385 17.00 18.05 -12.95
N ALA A 386 18.14 17.50 -13.40
CA ALA A 386 19.32 17.26 -12.56
C ALA A 386 19.92 18.53 -11.90
N GLN A 387 19.55 19.72 -12.37
CA GLN A 387 19.95 20.98 -11.72
C GLN A 387 19.26 21.22 -10.38
N TYR A 388 18.16 20.50 -10.10
CA TYR A 388 17.38 20.61 -8.87
C TYR A 388 17.76 19.57 -7.82
N ASP A 389 18.46 18.49 -8.17
CA ASP A 389 18.85 17.41 -7.24
C ASP A 389 19.62 17.91 -6.00
N ALA A 390 20.40 18.98 -6.16
CA ALA A 390 21.17 19.56 -5.05
C ALA A 390 20.39 20.60 -4.24
N LEU A 391 19.14 20.90 -4.60
CA LEU A 391 18.31 21.95 -4.01
C LEU A 391 17.21 21.40 -3.09
N THR A 392 17.00 20.08 -3.10
CA THR A 392 15.96 19.40 -2.31
C THR A 392 16.37 17.96 -2.01
N ASP A 393 15.87 17.42 -0.90
CA ASP A 393 15.98 15.99 -0.57
C ASP A 393 14.86 15.17 -1.25
N ASP A 394 13.90 15.83 -1.90
CA ASP A 394 12.83 15.19 -2.64
C ASP A 394 13.36 14.52 -3.93
N THR A 395 12.69 13.46 -4.38
CA THR A 395 12.96 12.84 -5.67
C THR A 395 12.57 13.80 -6.80
N VAL A 396 13.55 14.28 -7.55
CA VAL A 396 13.31 15.11 -8.74
C VAL A 396 13.04 14.21 -9.95
N VAL A 397 11.85 14.35 -10.53
CA VAL A 397 11.37 13.58 -11.68
C VAL A 397 11.39 14.46 -12.93
N PRO A 398 12.20 14.13 -13.96
CA PRO A 398 12.13 14.81 -15.24
C PRO A 398 10.78 14.53 -15.92
N ALA A 399 10.25 15.54 -16.60
CA ALA A 399 8.96 15.44 -17.27
C ALA A 399 8.93 16.14 -18.64
N LEU A 400 7.92 15.80 -19.44
CA LEU A 400 7.61 16.45 -20.71
C LEU A 400 6.16 16.89 -20.71
N GLU A 401 5.91 18.13 -21.05
CA GLU A 401 4.56 18.67 -21.23
C GLU A 401 4.33 18.92 -22.73
N ILE A 402 3.54 18.04 -23.35
CA ILE A 402 3.40 17.92 -24.79
C ILE A 402 2.07 18.53 -25.24
N ILE A 403 2.11 19.60 -26.03
CA ILE A 403 0.92 20.16 -26.69
C ILE A 403 0.42 19.15 -27.73
N ALA A 404 -0.72 18.53 -27.43
CA ALA A 404 -1.33 17.52 -28.29
C ALA A 404 -2.41 18.11 -29.20
N THR A 405 -3.14 19.13 -28.74
CA THR A 405 -4.01 19.93 -29.60
C THR A 405 -3.50 21.36 -29.67
N VAL A 406 -3.31 21.87 -30.88
CA VAL A 406 -2.65 23.16 -31.10
C VAL A 406 -3.66 24.21 -31.52
N ALA A 407 -3.73 25.31 -30.78
CA ALA A 407 -4.55 26.46 -31.12
C ALA A 407 -4.21 27.00 -32.52
N SER A 408 -5.22 27.18 -33.35
CA SER A 408 -5.07 27.51 -34.77
C SER A 408 -5.71 28.85 -35.11
N ALA A 409 -4.97 29.74 -35.77
CA ALA A 409 -5.44 31.10 -36.09
C ALA A 409 -6.63 31.12 -37.07
N ALA A 410 -6.75 30.08 -37.90
CA ALA A 410 -7.83 29.87 -38.86
C ALA A 410 -8.73 28.70 -38.40
N PRO A 411 -9.99 28.65 -38.84
CA PRO A 411 -10.84 27.50 -38.56
C PRO A 411 -10.27 26.24 -39.21
N GLU A 412 -10.15 25.18 -38.41
CA GLU A 412 -9.90 23.82 -38.88
C GLU A 412 -11.14 23.28 -39.65
N PRO A 413 -11.07 22.13 -40.35
CA PRO A 413 -12.20 21.59 -41.10
C PRO A 413 -13.50 21.40 -40.30
N ASP A 414 -13.37 21.18 -38.98
CA ASP A 414 -14.47 21.07 -38.01
C ASP A 414 -14.85 22.42 -37.37
N SER A 415 -14.22 23.51 -37.79
CA SER A 415 -14.37 24.87 -37.23
C SER A 415 -13.98 25.01 -35.76
N SER A 416 -13.18 24.08 -35.21
CA SER A 416 -12.76 24.09 -33.81
C SER A 416 -11.72 25.17 -33.49
N TYR A 417 -10.91 25.59 -34.47
CA TYR A 417 -9.69 26.40 -34.22
C TYR A 417 -8.68 25.69 -33.32
N SER A 418 -8.71 24.35 -33.29
CA SER A 418 -7.79 23.51 -32.56
C SER A 418 -7.40 22.33 -33.43
N ARG A 419 -6.12 22.20 -33.72
CA ARG A 419 -5.60 21.18 -34.63
C ARG A 419 -5.03 20.03 -33.81
N PRO A 420 -5.66 18.84 -33.83
CA PRO A 420 -5.15 17.69 -33.09
C PRO A 420 -3.90 17.14 -33.76
N ARG A 421 -2.95 16.69 -32.96
CA ARG A 421 -1.85 15.82 -33.38
C ARG A 421 -2.27 14.37 -33.34
N ALA A 422 -1.81 13.58 -34.31
CA ALA A 422 -2.06 12.15 -34.34
C ALA A 422 -1.36 11.46 -33.16
N ILE A 423 -2.02 10.49 -32.54
CA ILE A 423 -1.46 9.73 -31.42
C ILE A 423 -0.15 9.04 -31.83
N GLU A 424 -0.09 8.56 -33.06
CA GLU A 424 1.07 7.89 -33.64
C GLU A 424 2.30 8.80 -33.74
N ASP A 425 2.10 10.12 -33.85
CA ASP A 425 3.21 11.08 -33.88
C ASP A 425 3.74 11.41 -32.49
N LEU A 426 2.92 11.20 -31.45
CA LEU A 426 3.27 11.48 -30.05
C LEU A 426 3.83 10.26 -29.33
N ARG A 427 3.30 9.07 -29.67
CA ARG A 427 3.63 7.79 -29.02
C ARG A 427 5.13 7.51 -28.90
N PRO A 428 5.98 7.74 -29.93
CA PRO A 428 7.42 7.48 -29.79
C PRO A 428 8.10 8.29 -28.67
N LEU A 429 7.67 9.53 -28.46
CA LEU A 429 8.20 10.36 -27.37
C LEU A 429 7.66 9.90 -26.01
N VAL A 430 6.37 9.54 -25.94
CA VAL A 430 5.74 9.02 -24.72
C VAL A 430 6.40 7.72 -24.25
N GLU A 431 6.68 6.79 -25.17
CA GLU A 431 7.35 5.52 -24.87
C GLU A 431 8.81 5.74 -24.47
N ALA A 432 9.55 6.61 -25.17
CA ALA A 432 10.91 6.95 -24.80
C ALA A 432 11.01 7.64 -23.43
N ALA A 433 10.01 8.46 -23.06
CA ALA A 433 9.92 9.03 -21.72
C ALA A 433 9.71 7.95 -20.66
N ALA A 434 8.85 6.96 -20.94
CA ALA A 434 8.63 5.82 -20.04
C ALA A 434 9.93 5.05 -19.76
N GLU A 435 10.66 4.70 -20.82
CA GLU A 435 11.93 3.95 -20.75
C GLU A 435 13.02 4.73 -19.99
N ALA A 436 12.97 6.06 -20.05
CA ALA A 436 13.90 6.94 -19.37
C ALA A 436 13.48 7.32 -17.93
N GLY A 437 12.36 6.79 -17.42
CA GLY A 437 11.84 7.15 -16.10
C GLY A 437 11.39 8.61 -16.01
N GLN A 438 10.77 9.12 -17.08
CA GLN A 438 10.26 10.49 -17.18
C GLN A 438 8.73 10.50 -17.22
N TYR A 439 8.12 11.53 -16.66
CA TYR A 439 6.68 11.72 -16.68
C TYR A 439 6.24 12.50 -17.93
N VAL A 440 5.01 12.31 -18.39
CA VAL A 440 4.45 13.05 -19.51
C VAL A 440 3.12 13.68 -19.12
N VAL A 441 2.87 14.90 -19.58
CA VAL A 441 1.58 15.58 -19.47
C VAL A 441 1.11 15.95 -20.87
N ILE A 442 -0.10 15.54 -21.23
CA ILE A 442 -0.73 15.89 -22.51
C ILE A 442 -1.48 17.21 -22.37
N ASP A 443 -1.04 18.24 -23.07
CA ASP A 443 -1.64 19.57 -23.03
C ASP A 443 -2.67 19.76 -24.16
N LEU A 444 -3.84 20.27 -23.77
CA LEU A 444 -4.95 20.57 -24.66
C LEU A 444 -5.16 22.08 -24.81
N GLN A 445 -5.04 22.57 -26.04
CA GLN A 445 -5.44 23.92 -26.45
C GLN A 445 -6.74 23.85 -27.26
N PRO A 446 -7.92 23.96 -26.62
CA PRO A 446 -9.11 23.30 -27.12
C PRO A 446 -9.85 24.04 -28.23
N GLY A 447 -9.54 25.32 -28.44
CA GLY A 447 -10.32 26.16 -29.35
C GLY A 447 -11.78 26.18 -28.91
N ARG A 448 -12.69 25.87 -29.83
CA ARG A 448 -14.15 25.82 -29.60
C ARG A 448 -14.66 24.45 -29.16
N THR A 449 -13.80 23.43 -29.14
CA THR A 449 -14.15 22.11 -28.62
C THR A 449 -14.08 22.16 -27.09
N ASP A 450 -14.90 21.37 -26.38
CA ASP A 450 -14.77 21.23 -24.94
C ASP A 450 -13.60 20.30 -24.55
N PHE A 451 -13.08 20.48 -23.33
CA PHE A 451 -11.95 19.71 -22.83
C PHE A 451 -12.22 18.20 -22.73
N VAL A 452 -13.41 17.79 -22.29
CA VAL A 452 -13.77 16.36 -22.14
C VAL A 452 -13.67 15.65 -23.49
N THR A 453 -14.25 16.25 -24.54
CA THR A 453 -14.23 15.71 -25.90
C THR A 453 -12.80 15.58 -26.42
N GLN A 454 -11.92 16.55 -26.17
CA GLN A 454 -10.52 16.46 -26.58
C GLN A 454 -9.72 15.45 -25.76
N ALA A 455 -9.91 15.40 -24.44
CA ALA A 455 -9.23 14.44 -23.58
C ALA A 455 -9.54 12.99 -24.00
N GLN A 456 -10.80 12.71 -24.37
CA GLN A 456 -11.22 11.41 -24.91
C GLN A 456 -10.51 11.03 -26.22
N GLN A 457 -10.10 12.00 -27.05
CA GLN A 457 -9.33 11.72 -28.27
C GLN A 457 -7.93 11.17 -27.97
N TYR A 458 -7.38 11.47 -26.79
CA TYR A 458 -6.06 11.02 -26.35
C TYR A 458 -6.11 9.91 -25.30
N ALA A 459 -7.26 9.23 -25.15
CA ALA A 459 -7.44 8.13 -24.21
C ALA A 459 -6.36 7.03 -24.33
N ASP A 460 -5.89 6.73 -25.54
CA ASP A 460 -4.82 5.74 -25.76
C ASP A 460 -3.47 6.18 -25.17
N LEU A 461 -3.18 7.48 -25.12
CA LEU A 461 -1.98 8.00 -24.45
C LEU A 461 -2.19 8.09 -22.94
N LEU A 462 -3.37 8.51 -22.49
CA LEU A 462 -3.72 8.60 -21.07
C LEU A 462 -3.76 7.22 -20.39
N ALA A 463 -3.92 6.14 -21.17
CA ALA A 463 -3.81 4.76 -20.70
C ALA A 463 -2.38 4.35 -20.28
N TYR A 464 -1.34 5.07 -20.72
CA TYR A 464 0.02 4.83 -20.21
C TYR A 464 0.12 5.30 -18.76
N PRO A 465 0.73 4.55 -17.84
CA PRO A 465 0.76 4.88 -16.41
C PRO A 465 1.32 6.26 -16.11
N HIS A 466 2.42 6.65 -16.77
CA HIS A 466 3.18 7.88 -16.57
C HIS A 466 2.67 9.10 -17.36
N VAL A 467 1.45 9.04 -17.89
CA VAL A 467 0.85 10.13 -18.68
C VAL A 467 -0.31 10.78 -17.93
N GLY A 468 -0.19 12.08 -17.64
CA GLY A 468 -1.25 12.97 -17.12
C GLY A 468 -1.84 13.89 -18.19
N LEU A 469 -2.70 14.82 -17.77
CA LEU A 469 -3.45 15.73 -18.63
C LEU A 469 -3.33 17.18 -18.16
N ALA A 470 -3.04 18.09 -19.06
CA ALA A 470 -3.10 19.54 -18.85
C ALA A 470 -4.25 20.16 -19.65
N LEU A 471 -4.96 21.08 -19.01
CA LEU A 471 -5.94 21.92 -19.65
C LEU A 471 -5.35 23.31 -19.81
N ASP A 472 -5.43 23.86 -21.03
CA ASP A 472 -5.05 25.24 -21.31
C ASP A 472 -6.26 26.14 -21.63
N PRO A 473 -6.90 26.72 -20.59
CA PRO A 473 -8.04 27.61 -20.77
C PRO A 473 -7.76 28.87 -21.58
N GLU A 474 -6.49 29.28 -21.76
CA GLU A 474 -6.19 30.50 -22.53
C GLU A 474 -6.61 30.36 -24.00
N TRP A 475 -6.67 29.12 -24.49
CA TRP A 475 -7.08 28.78 -25.84
C TRP A 475 -8.53 28.30 -25.93
N ARG A 476 -9.32 28.42 -24.85
CA ARG A 476 -10.75 28.08 -24.89
C ARG A 476 -11.57 29.23 -25.48
N LEU A 477 -12.24 28.98 -26.61
CA LEU A 477 -13.03 29.95 -27.38
C LEU A 477 -14.54 29.70 -27.24
N ALA A 478 -15.30 30.79 -27.10
CA ALA A 478 -16.73 30.78 -27.34
C ALA A 478 -17.06 30.63 -28.85
N PRO A 479 -18.32 30.29 -29.23
CA PRO A 479 -18.68 29.97 -30.61
C PRO A 479 -18.37 31.05 -31.66
N ASP A 480 -18.33 32.34 -31.28
CA ASP A 480 -18.07 33.48 -32.16
C ASP A 480 -16.65 34.07 -32.00
N GLN A 481 -15.87 33.53 -31.08
CA GLN A 481 -14.52 34.00 -30.76
C GLN A 481 -13.46 33.38 -31.68
N VAL A 482 -12.32 34.06 -31.78
CA VAL A 482 -11.09 33.59 -32.44
C VAL A 482 -9.88 33.96 -31.60
N HIS A 483 -8.79 33.22 -31.74
CA HIS A 483 -7.56 33.43 -30.98
C HIS A 483 -6.94 34.83 -31.19
N LEU A 484 -6.12 35.26 -30.22
CA LEU A 484 -5.36 36.53 -30.23
C LEU A 484 -6.22 37.81 -30.25
N ARG A 485 -7.53 37.71 -30.02
CA ARG A 485 -8.44 38.85 -29.82
C ARG A 485 -8.84 39.04 -28.37
N GLN A 486 -8.82 37.95 -27.61
CA GLN A 486 -9.05 37.87 -26.18
C GLN A 486 -8.25 36.69 -25.64
N ILE A 487 -8.07 36.65 -24.32
CA ILE A 487 -7.66 35.44 -23.62
C ILE A 487 -8.91 34.57 -23.44
N GLY A 488 -8.77 33.27 -23.68
CA GLY A 488 -9.83 32.29 -23.49
C GLY A 488 -10.28 32.14 -22.05
N SER A 489 -11.39 31.45 -21.87
CA SER A 489 -11.97 31.18 -20.56
C SER A 489 -12.83 29.93 -20.59
N VAL A 490 -12.81 29.20 -19.48
CA VAL A 490 -13.64 28.02 -19.24
C VAL A 490 -14.37 28.15 -17.91
N GLY A 491 -15.57 27.59 -17.82
CA GLY A 491 -16.29 27.45 -16.55
C GLY A 491 -15.82 26.24 -15.77
N ILE A 492 -15.83 26.33 -14.44
CA ILE A 492 -15.42 25.23 -13.56
C ILE A 492 -16.18 23.92 -13.81
N ASP A 493 -17.43 23.99 -14.27
CA ASP A 493 -18.23 22.81 -14.56
C ASP A 493 -17.62 21.93 -15.68
N GLU A 494 -16.99 22.54 -16.69
CA GLU A 494 -16.31 21.80 -17.77
C GLU A 494 -14.98 21.21 -17.28
N VAL A 495 -14.26 21.92 -16.41
CA VAL A 495 -13.03 21.42 -15.76
C VAL A 495 -13.36 20.23 -14.87
N ASN A 496 -14.36 20.33 -13.99
CA ASN A 496 -14.79 19.25 -13.12
C ASN A 496 -15.37 18.07 -13.91
N ALA A 497 -16.06 18.30 -15.03
CA ALA A 497 -16.49 17.22 -15.91
C ALA A 497 -15.30 16.46 -16.53
N THR A 498 -14.23 17.18 -16.87
CA THR A 498 -12.99 16.57 -17.38
C THR A 498 -12.25 15.80 -16.29
N ALA A 499 -12.16 16.36 -15.09
CA ALA A 499 -11.60 15.69 -13.92
C ALA A 499 -12.37 14.40 -13.58
N ALA A 500 -13.70 14.46 -13.51
CA ALA A 500 -14.53 13.30 -13.21
C ALA A 500 -14.36 12.18 -14.26
N TRP A 501 -14.32 12.54 -15.54
CA TRP A 501 -14.07 11.58 -16.61
C TRP A 501 -12.68 10.95 -16.49
N LEU A 502 -11.63 11.74 -16.24
CA LEU A 502 -10.26 11.22 -16.11
C LEU A 502 -10.10 10.35 -14.85
N ALA A 503 -10.77 10.70 -13.75
CA ALA A 503 -10.77 9.93 -12.51
C ALA A 503 -11.45 8.57 -12.71
N GLU A 504 -12.65 8.52 -13.32
CA GLU A 504 -13.32 7.27 -13.68
C GLU A 504 -12.48 6.43 -14.65
N PHE A 505 -11.91 7.06 -15.68
CA PHE A 505 -11.04 6.39 -16.64
C PHE A 505 -9.83 5.72 -15.97
N THR A 506 -9.23 6.40 -14.99
CA THR A 506 -8.06 5.95 -14.23
C THR A 506 -8.43 4.81 -13.29
N ARG A 507 -9.53 4.97 -12.53
CA ARG A 507 -10.05 3.96 -11.60
C ARG A 507 -10.40 2.65 -12.29
N ASP A 508 -11.18 2.72 -13.38
CA ASP A 508 -11.65 1.54 -14.13
C ASP A 508 -10.52 0.71 -14.75
N ARG A 509 -9.35 1.33 -14.91
CA ARG A 509 -8.15 0.70 -15.48
C ARG A 509 -7.10 0.37 -14.44
N HIS A 510 -7.37 0.64 -13.16
CA HIS A 510 -6.42 0.49 -12.05
C HIS A 510 -5.07 1.19 -12.34
N LEU A 511 -5.13 2.37 -12.97
CA LEU A 511 -3.93 3.12 -13.31
C LEU A 511 -3.41 3.87 -12.07
N PRO A 512 -2.09 4.14 -12.00
CA PRO A 512 -1.54 5.06 -11.03
C PRO A 512 -2.18 6.46 -11.14
N GLN A 513 -2.04 7.24 -10.07
CA GLN A 513 -2.60 8.60 -10.00
C GLN A 513 -2.13 9.45 -11.18
N LYS A 514 -3.03 10.25 -11.74
CA LYS A 514 -2.75 11.11 -12.90
C LYS A 514 -2.52 12.55 -12.47
N MET A 515 -1.49 13.16 -13.04
CA MET A 515 -1.33 14.61 -12.96
C MET A 515 -2.47 15.27 -13.75
N PHE A 516 -3.23 16.15 -13.10
CA PHE A 516 -4.29 16.96 -13.72
C PHE A 516 -3.94 18.43 -13.57
N LEU A 517 -3.32 18.99 -14.60
CA LEU A 517 -2.70 20.30 -14.60
C LEU A 517 -3.64 21.37 -15.19
N LEU A 518 -3.79 22.50 -14.50
CA LEU A 518 -4.62 23.62 -14.94
C LEU A 518 -3.72 24.83 -15.19
N HIS A 519 -3.51 25.19 -16.46
CA HIS A 519 -2.78 26.42 -16.79
C HIS A 519 -3.59 27.65 -16.41
N GLN A 520 -2.94 28.56 -15.70
CA GLN A 520 -3.56 29.80 -15.29
C GLN A 520 -2.53 30.90 -15.07
N PHE A 521 -2.77 32.07 -15.65
CA PHE A 521 -2.07 33.31 -15.27
C PHE A 521 -3.04 34.47 -15.00
N SER A 522 -4.34 34.21 -15.09
CA SER A 522 -5.41 35.15 -14.74
C SER A 522 -6.61 34.42 -14.17
N LEU A 523 -7.19 34.93 -13.07
CA LEU A 523 -8.34 34.30 -12.41
C LEU A 523 -9.55 34.14 -13.34
N ARG A 524 -9.71 35.00 -14.36
CA ARG A 524 -10.82 34.91 -15.32
C ARG A 524 -10.73 33.72 -16.29
N MET A 525 -9.58 33.08 -16.39
CA MET A 525 -9.39 31.93 -17.28
C MET A 525 -10.23 30.73 -16.84
N ILE A 526 -10.47 30.58 -15.53
CA ILE A 526 -11.30 29.54 -14.95
C ILE A 526 -12.33 30.24 -14.05
N THR A 527 -13.57 30.35 -14.51
CA THR A 527 -14.62 31.02 -13.73
C THR A 527 -15.17 30.10 -12.65
N ASP A 528 -15.42 30.65 -11.45
CA ASP A 528 -15.88 29.93 -10.25
C ASP A 528 -14.91 28.82 -9.77
N ARG A 529 -13.60 29.06 -9.91
CA ARG A 529 -12.52 28.12 -9.58
C ARG A 529 -12.55 27.60 -8.13
N GLU A 530 -13.11 28.36 -7.20
CA GLU A 530 -13.31 27.93 -5.81
C GLU A 530 -14.20 26.67 -5.67
N ARG A 531 -14.93 26.28 -6.73
CA ARG A 531 -15.72 25.04 -6.82
C ARG A 531 -14.96 23.88 -7.48
N LEU A 532 -13.66 24.00 -7.72
CA LEU A 532 -12.85 22.92 -8.27
C LEU A 532 -12.95 21.70 -7.36
N ASP A 533 -13.31 20.56 -7.95
CA ASP A 533 -13.44 19.31 -7.21
C ASP A 533 -12.07 18.62 -7.10
N THR A 534 -11.53 18.60 -5.88
CA THR A 534 -10.25 17.97 -5.55
C THR A 534 -10.42 16.64 -4.82
N SER A 535 -11.65 16.09 -4.79
CA SER A 535 -11.97 14.85 -4.05
C SER A 535 -11.61 13.55 -4.79
N HIS A 536 -11.10 13.65 -6.02
CA HIS A 536 -10.72 12.49 -6.82
C HIS A 536 -9.36 11.91 -6.39
N ASP A 537 -9.39 10.79 -5.66
CA ASP A 537 -8.21 10.01 -5.23
C ASP A 537 -7.29 9.58 -6.40
N GLU A 538 -7.82 9.57 -7.63
CA GLU A 538 -7.10 9.22 -8.86
C GLU A 538 -6.30 10.37 -9.47
N LEU A 539 -6.52 11.61 -9.03
CA LEU A 539 -5.92 12.79 -9.63
C LEU A 539 -5.06 13.57 -8.63
N ALA A 540 -3.89 13.99 -9.08
CA ALA A 540 -3.12 15.06 -8.45
C ALA A 540 -3.41 16.36 -9.18
N VAL A 541 -4.25 17.21 -8.59
CA VAL A 541 -4.66 18.47 -9.19
C VAL A 541 -3.61 19.54 -8.93
N ILE A 542 -3.13 20.17 -10.01
CA ILE A 542 -2.13 21.24 -9.96
C ILE A 542 -2.68 22.49 -10.61
N ILE A 543 -2.52 23.64 -9.97
CA ILE A 543 -2.66 24.95 -10.63
C ILE A 543 -1.27 25.44 -11.05
N HIS A 544 -1.11 25.71 -12.34
CA HIS A 544 0.17 26.06 -12.94
C HIS A 544 0.21 27.54 -13.33
N ALA A 545 1.12 28.30 -12.74
CA ALA A 545 1.32 29.72 -12.99
C ALA A 545 2.01 29.94 -14.34
N ASP A 546 1.20 29.96 -15.40
CA ASP A 546 1.63 30.00 -16.79
C ASP A 546 1.75 31.43 -17.36
N GLY A 547 2.34 32.34 -16.59
CA GLY A 547 2.43 33.76 -16.96
C GLY A 547 3.88 34.21 -17.16
N GLN A 548 4.20 34.73 -18.33
CA GLN A 548 5.53 35.26 -18.65
C GLN A 548 5.74 36.72 -18.22
N GLY A 549 6.99 37.15 -18.05
CA GLY A 549 7.37 38.56 -18.00
C GLY A 549 8.41 38.91 -16.94
N SER A 550 8.29 40.11 -16.34
CA SER A 550 9.21 40.52 -15.28
C SER A 550 8.94 39.75 -13.99
N GLN A 551 9.98 39.47 -13.20
CA GLN A 551 9.84 38.72 -11.95
C GLN A 551 8.81 39.31 -10.96
N PRO A 552 8.68 40.65 -10.80
CA PRO A 552 7.60 41.23 -10.00
C PRO A 552 6.19 40.92 -10.55
N ALA A 553 6.02 40.88 -11.88
CA ALA A 553 4.74 40.53 -12.49
C ALA A 553 4.38 39.06 -12.22
N LYS A 554 5.35 38.15 -12.38
CA LYS A 554 5.16 36.73 -12.09
C LYS A 554 4.86 36.46 -10.63
N ALA A 555 5.60 37.08 -9.70
CA ALA A 555 5.32 37.00 -8.27
C ALA A 555 3.92 37.53 -7.92
N GLY A 556 3.47 38.60 -8.61
CA GLY A 556 2.10 39.12 -8.50
C GLY A 556 1.05 38.11 -8.97
N THR A 557 1.27 37.47 -10.12
CA THR A 557 0.42 36.39 -10.64
C THR A 557 0.37 35.23 -9.65
N TRP A 558 1.51 34.73 -9.20
CA TRP A 558 1.63 33.66 -8.21
C TRP A 558 0.81 33.95 -6.94
N THR A 559 1.03 35.12 -6.35
CA THR A 559 0.29 35.57 -5.15
C THR A 559 -1.21 35.65 -5.41
N THR A 560 -1.62 36.08 -6.60
CA THR A 560 -3.04 36.22 -6.97
C THR A 560 -3.69 34.86 -7.16
N LEU A 561 -3.01 33.91 -7.81
CA LEU A 561 -3.56 32.59 -8.07
C LEU A 561 -3.75 31.78 -6.80
N HIS A 562 -2.93 31.98 -5.77
CA HIS A 562 -3.10 31.32 -4.47
C HIS A 562 -4.33 31.82 -3.69
N GLN A 563 -4.84 33.02 -3.98
CA GLN A 563 -5.98 33.57 -3.26
C GLN A 563 -7.26 32.78 -3.58
N GLY A 564 -7.88 32.21 -2.54
CA GLY A 564 -9.13 31.46 -2.65
C GLY A 564 -9.01 30.18 -3.48
N ALA A 565 -7.80 29.68 -3.72
CA ALA A 565 -7.61 28.37 -4.32
C ALA A 565 -7.97 27.28 -3.29
N PRO A 566 -8.59 26.17 -3.74
CA PRO A 566 -8.74 24.98 -2.90
C PRO A 566 -7.37 24.33 -2.64
N ASP A 567 -7.37 23.24 -1.88
CA ASP A 567 -6.17 22.46 -1.61
C ASP A 567 -5.72 21.74 -2.89
N VAL A 568 -4.61 22.20 -3.46
CA VAL A 568 -4.03 21.76 -4.73
C VAL A 568 -2.52 21.90 -4.67
N HIS A 569 -1.84 21.18 -5.56
CA HIS A 569 -0.43 21.38 -5.83
C HIS A 569 -0.20 22.61 -6.69
N TRP A 570 1.04 23.11 -6.66
CA TRP A 570 1.39 24.34 -7.34
C TRP A 570 2.53 24.12 -8.32
N GLY A 571 2.38 24.67 -9.53
CA GLY A 571 3.46 24.66 -10.50
C GLY A 571 3.81 26.05 -11.01
N TRP A 572 5.07 26.24 -11.38
CA TRP A 572 5.62 27.49 -11.88
C TRP A 572 6.27 27.28 -13.25
N LYS A 573 5.90 28.07 -14.27
CA LYS A 573 6.57 28.04 -15.56
C LYS A 573 7.67 29.09 -15.64
N ASN A 574 8.87 28.74 -16.11
CA ASN A 574 9.94 29.64 -16.52
C ASN A 574 9.99 29.71 -18.06
N PHE A 575 10.11 30.91 -18.59
CA PHE A 575 10.21 31.16 -20.03
C PHE A 575 11.64 31.60 -20.38
N TYR A 576 12.32 30.88 -21.26
CA TYR A 576 13.74 31.15 -21.55
C TYR A 576 13.99 32.55 -22.11
N ASP A 577 13.13 33.02 -23.02
CA ASP A 577 13.33 34.26 -23.76
C ASP A 577 12.37 35.38 -23.30
N GLU A 578 11.19 35.03 -22.79
CA GLU A 578 10.15 35.99 -22.42
C GLU A 578 10.25 36.50 -20.98
N ASP A 579 10.91 35.75 -20.09
CA ASP A 579 11.21 36.23 -18.75
C ASP A 579 12.49 37.07 -18.75
N THR A 580 12.41 38.28 -18.20
CA THR A 580 13.54 39.23 -18.20
C THR A 580 13.86 39.74 -16.79
N PRO A 581 14.91 39.23 -16.12
CA PRO A 581 15.60 37.96 -16.43
C PRO A 581 14.74 36.76 -16.03
N MET A 582 14.93 35.60 -16.67
CA MET A 582 14.44 34.31 -16.16
C MET A 582 15.13 33.96 -14.84
N LEU A 583 14.41 33.30 -13.91
CA LEU A 583 15.02 32.75 -12.71
C LEU A 583 15.88 31.53 -13.04
N ASP A 584 17.04 31.41 -12.37
CA ASP A 584 17.79 30.16 -12.36
C ASP A 584 17.12 29.11 -11.42
N PRO A 585 17.54 27.84 -11.43
CA PRO A 585 16.96 26.80 -10.56
C PRO A 585 16.99 27.16 -9.06
N ALA A 586 18.10 27.70 -8.57
CA ALA A 586 18.24 28.06 -7.16
C ALA A 586 17.27 29.18 -6.77
N GLN A 587 17.10 30.19 -7.63
CA GLN A 587 16.14 31.27 -7.45
C GLN A 587 14.68 30.79 -7.57
N THR A 588 14.40 29.87 -8.51
CA THR A 588 13.07 29.27 -8.66
C THR A 588 12.65 28.54 -7.40
N TYR A 589 13.57 27.83 -6.74
CA TYR A 589 13.32 27.17 -5.45
C TYR A 589 13.31 28.12 -4.24
N GLN A 590 13.50 29.43 -4.45
CA GLN A 590 13.20 30.45 -3.44
C GLN A 590 11.79 31.06 -3.60
N VAL A 591 11.04 30.71 -4.66
CA VAL A 591 9.61 31.06 -4.76
C VAL A 591 8.86 30.42 -3.60
N GLN A 592 7.92 31.15 -2.99
CA GLN A 592 7.13 30.70 -1.85
C GLN A 592 5.62 30.78 -2.13
N PRO A 593 4.85 29.69 -1.88
CA PRO A 593 5.35 28.35 -1.54
C PRO A 593 6.26 27.77 -2.64
N VAL A 594 7.10 26.80 -2.28
CA VAL A 594 8.01 26.16 -3.25
C VAL A 594 7.17 25.37 -4.26
N PRO A 595 7.38 25.55 -5.58
CA PRO A 595 6.60 24.82 -6.58
C PRO A 595 6.83 23.30 -6.50
N ASP A 596 5.77 22.53 -6.69
CA ASP A 596 5.79 21.08 -6.84
C ASP A 596 6.17 20.65 -8.27
N LEU A 597 5.82 21.50 -9.25
CA LEU A 597 6.18 21.37 -10.66
C LEU A 597 6.88 22.65 -11.15
N VAL A 598 8.02 22.51 -11.82
CA VAL A 598 8.64 23.61 -12.57
C VAL A 598 8.69 23.26 -14.05
N THR A 599 8.07 24.06 -14.90
CA THR A 599 8.10 23.86 -16.35
C THR A 599 9.01 24.88 -17.02
N TYR A 600 9.75 24.47 -18.05
CA TYR A 600 10.57 25.34 -18.90
C TYR A 600 10.03 25.38 -20.32
N GLN A 601 9.78 26.59 -20.82
CA GLN A 601 9.26 26.86 -22.16
C GLN A 601 10.19 27.74 -22.98
#